data_AF-R4W9Q0-F1
#
_entry.id   AF-R4W9Q0-F1
#
_cell.length_a   1.000
_cell.length_b   1.000
_cell.length_c   1.000
_cell.angle_alpha   90.00
_cell.angle_beta   90.00
_cell.angle_gamma   90.00
#
_symmetry.space_group_name_H-M   'P 1'
#
loop_
_entity.id
_entity.type
_entity.pdbx_description
1 polymer ?
#
loop_
_entity_poly.entity_id
_entity_poly.type
_entity_poly.pdbx_seq_one_letter_code
_entity_poly.pdbx_strand_id
1 'polypeptide(L)'
;MVGDHSRGDPTADAGDESSGGEGEDTSVPFGGEQVAEGEEFEEFRTDVNRAFPEDELSLEELMALPPGEGAAETDDPAPAAPDRTDGAGPDSEPADVDESPPAAAESPPDDVLARFVDAVDSRDLTETERDRLRSALGLETTTSTEVRVRHLQSNLADLEAYVDAMEAFIDERGTARTLLDRHEGRVEDLRSTLDRHDEGLAELRTGFVDHEQRIETTDSRVGAVEERVDELEADRDRLDACVESIELLVQYAEEFGARLDDVEEWQDRVERAFAEVPGPESSS
;
A
#
# COMPACT_ATOMS: atom_id res chain seq x y z
N MET A 1 -69.88 2.06 32.58
CA MET A 1 -68.72 2.16 31.66
C MET A 1 -69.30 2.46 30.29
N VAL A 2 -69.51 3.74 30.01
CA VAL A 2 -70.18 4.25 28.81
C VAL A 2 -69.13 5.12 28.13
N GLY A 3 -68.68 4.69 26.95
CA GLY A 3 -67.71 5.39 26.12
C GLY A 3 -68.48 6.20 25.07
N ASP A 4 -68.28 7.51 25.14
CA ASP A 4 -69.01 8.57 24.49
C ASP A 4 -68.72 8.67 22.98
N HIS A 5 -69.75 9.05 22.23
CA HIS A 5 -69.67 9.40 20.81
C HIS A 5 -69.32 10.88 20.68
N SER A 6 -68.09 11.20 20.30
CA SER A 6 -67.75 12.56 19.87
C SER A 6 -67.49 12.63 18.37
N ARG A 7 -68.51 13.12 17.67
CA ARG A 7 -68.43 13.71 16.32
C ARG A 7 -67.47 14.90 16.34
N GLY A 8 -66.71 15.08 15.26
CA GLY A 8 -65.91 16.27 15.02
C GLY A 8 -65.22 16.20 13.66
N ASP A 9 -65.86 16.80 12.67
CA ASP A 9 -65.34 17.22 11.36
C ASP A 9 -65.85 18.68 11.19
N PRO A 10 -65.39 19.53 10.25
CA PRO A 10 -64.04 19.90 9.79
C PRO A 10 -63.78 21.43 9.97
N THR A 11 -62.52 21.85 10.07
CA THR A 11 -62.05 23.20 9.63
C THR A 11 -60.57 23.05 9.25
N ALA A 12 -60.21 22.97 7.97
CA ALA A 12 -59.90 24.15 7.13
C ALA A 12 -59.05 25.17 7.90
N ASP A 13 -57.72 25.04 7.84
CA ASP A 13 -56.84 26.19 7.94
C ASP A 13 -55.60 25.99 7.08
N ALA A 14 -55.27 27.06 6.37
CA ALA A 14 -54.29 27.15 5.32
C ALA A 14 -52.90 27.31 5.92
N GLY A 15 -51.94 26.53 5.43
CA GLY A 15 -50.53 26.62 5.76
C GLY A 15 -49.69 26.38 4.52
N ASP A 16 -49.92 27.22 3.51
CA ASP A 16 -49.04 27.40 2.36
C ASP A 16 -47.77 28.10 2.84
N GLU A 17 -46.76 27.33 3.23
CA GLU A 17 -45.39 27.81 3.39
C GLU A 17 -44.55 27.29 2.23
N SER A 18 -44.69 28.00 1.12
CA SER A 18 -43.75 28.02 0.00
C SER A 18 -42.36 28.47 0.49
N SER A 19 -41.56 27.53 0.98
CA SER A 19 -40.12 27.70 1.15
C SER A 19 -39.44 27.46 -0.19
N GLY A 20 -39.24 28.55 -0.93
CA GLY A 20 -38.43 28.60 -2.15
C GLY A 20 -36.96 28.35 -1.80
N GLY A 21 -36.52 27.11 -1.98
CA GLY A 21 -35.11 26.78 -2.07
C GLY A 21 -34.58 27.27 -3.42
N GLU A 22 -33.83 28.37 -3.40
CA GLU A 22 -32.99 28.81 -4.51
C GLU A 22 -31.90 27.76 -4.72
N GLY A 23 -32.18 26.80 -5.60
CA GLY A 23 -31.15 25.94 -6.18
C GLY A 23 -30.29 26.76 -7.12
N GLU A 24 -29.10 27.14 -6.67
CA GLU A 24 -28.03 27.62 -7.54
C GLU A 24 -27.69 26.52 -8.56
N ASP A 25 -28.28 26.67 -9.73
CA ASP A 25 -28.02 25.90 -10.94
C ASP A 25 -26.58 26.23 -11.41
N THR A 26 -25.60 25.56 -10.81
CA THR A 26 -24.22 25.54 -11.30
C THR A 26 -24.16 24.62 -12.52
N SER A 27 -24.73 25.12 -13.61
CA SER A 27 -24.50 24.62 -14.96
C SER A 27 -23.00 24.72 -15.25
N VAL A 28 -22.29 23.61 -15.07
CA VAL A 28 -20.94 23.42 -15.58
C VAL A 28 -21.06 23.37 -17.10
N PRO A 29 -20.46 24.30 -17.87
CA PRO A 29 -20.44 24.18 -19.32
C PRO A 29 -19.58 22.97 -19.66
N PHE A 30 -20.21 21.88 -20.05
CA PHE A 30 -19.57 20.76 -20.73
C PHE A 30 -19.09 21.28 -22.08
N GLY A 31 -17.91 21.89 -22.08
CA GLY A 31 -17.18 22.26 -23.28
C GLY A 31 -16.85 20.97 -24.01
N GLY A 32 -17.63 20.68 -25.05
CA GLY A 32 -17.26 19.72 -26.08
C GLY A 32 -16.02 20.25 -26.81
N GLU A 33 -14.86 19.99 -26.23
CA GLU A 33 -13.59 20.04 -26.94
C GLU A 33 -13.64 18.89 -27.96
N GLN A 34 -13.97 19.25 -29.20
CA GLN A 34 -13.84 18.36 -30.34
C GLN A 34 -12.36 18.00 -30.45
N VAL A 35 -12.01 16.82 -29.95
CA VAL A 35 -10.70 16.22 -30.18
C VAL A 35 -10.62 15.99 -31.68
N ALA A 36 -9.71 16.72 -32.32
CA ALA A 36 -9.37 16.55 -33.72
C ALA A 36 -8.88 15.11 -33.92
N GLU A 37 -9.76 14.26 -34.45
CA GLU A 37 -9.36 13.03 -35.10
C GLU A 37 -8.55 13.40 -36.34
N GLY A 38 -7.30 12.94 -36.41
CA GLY A 38 -6.53 12.98 -37.65
C GLY A 38 -5.03 13.07 -37.43
N GLU A 39 -4.36 11.94 -37.61
CA GLU A 39 -2.98 11.79 -38.10
C GLU A 39 -1.82 11.70 -37.08
N GLU A 40 -1.87 12.27 -35.88
CA GLU A 40 -0.71 12.16 -34.95
C GLU A 40 -0.67 10.89 -34.06
N PHE A 41 -1.81 10.19 -33.87
CA PHE A 41 -1.86 9.04 -32.94
C PHE A 41 -1.38 7.71 -33.55
N GLU A 42 -1.29 7.61 -34.88
CA GLU A 42 -0.79 6.42 -35.60
C GLU A 42 0.75 6.32 -35.57
N GLU A 43 1.47 7.46 -35.55
CA GLU A 43 2.93 7.48 -35.51
C GLU A 43 3.45 6.95 -34.16
N PHE A 44 2.78 7.29 -33.06
CA PHE A 44 3.13 6.80 -31.72
C PHE A 44 2.96 5.28 -31.56
N ARG A 45 1.91 4.68 -32.14
CA ARG A 45 1.72 3.21 -32.10
C ARG A 45 2.82 2.49 -32.88
N THR A 46 3.28 3.08 -33.98
CA THR A 46 4.31 2.47 -34.82
C THR A 46 5.69 2.50 -34.16
N ASP A 47 6.00 3.54 -33.37
CA ASP A 47 7.26 3.62 -32.63
C ASP A 47 7.29 2.76 -31.36
N VAL A 48 6.16 2.61 -30.65
CA VAL A 48 6.07 1.68 -29.51
C VAL A 48 6.21 0.23 -29.98
N ASN A 49 5.59 -0.14 -31.11
CA ASN A 49 5.69 -1.50 -31.67
C ASN A 49 7.08 -1.80 -32.30
N ARG A 50 7.91 -0.78 -32.53
CA ARG A 50 9.31 -0.93 -32.98
C ARG A 50 10.28 -1.14 -31.81
N ALA A 51 9.95 -0.62 -30.63
CA ALA A 51 10.78 -0.78 -29.43
C ALA A 51 10.59 -2.12 -28.72
N PHE A 52 9.44 -2.77 -28.92
CA PHE A 52 9.10 -4.07 -28.33
C PHE A 52 8.52 -4.99 -29.42
N PRO A 53 9.35 -5.71 -30.19
CA PRO A 53 8.82 -6.75 -31.09
C PRO A 53 8.06 -7.78 -30.25
N GLU A 54 6.82 -8.09 -30.64
CA GLU A 54 5.92 -9.08 -30.00
C GLU A 54 6.42 -10.54 -30.10
N ASP A 55 7.73 -10.77 -30.08
CA ASP A 55 8.33 -12.08 -29.83
C ASP A 55 8.33 -12.39 -28.31
N GLU A 56 7.26 -11.99 -27.62
CA GLU A 56 6.99 -12.45 -26.26
C GLU A 56 6.21 -13.75 -26.36
N LEU A 57 6.92 -14.84 -26.04
CA LEU A 57 6.41 -16.16 -25.76
C LEU A 57 5.02 -16.06 -25.11
N SER A 58 4.02 -16.66 -25.75
CA SER A 58 2.65 -16.63 -25.24
C SER A 58 2.62 -17.12 -23.79
N LEU A 59 1.73 -16.54 -22.97
CA LEU A 59 1.53 -16.95 -21.57
C LEU A 59 1.29 -18.48 -21.42
N GLU A 60 0.80 -19.10 -22.49
CA GLU A 60 0.56 -20.53 -22.62
C GLU A 60 1.85 -21.35 -22.81
N GLU A 61 2.88 -20.79 -23.44
CA GLU A 61 4.22 -21.38 -23.57
C GLU A 61 5.02 -21.27 -22.26
N LEU A 62 4.82 -20.19 -21.49
CA LEU A 62 5.41 -20.02 -20.16
C LEU A 62 4.83 -21.01 -19.13
N MET A 63 3.56 -21.39 -19.26
CA MET A 63 2.89 -22.37 -18.40
C MET A 63 3.08 -23.83 -18.82
N ALA A 64 3.57 -24.09 -20.04
CA ALA A 64 3.83 -25.44 -20.55
C ALA A 64 5.22 -25.99 -20.20
N LEU A 65 6.07 -25.22 -19.51
CA LEU A 65 7.38 -25.68 -19.05
C LEU A 65 7.23 -26.67 -17.87
N PRO A 66 7.87 -27.85 -17.94
CA PRO A 66 7.78 -28.84 -16.86
C PRO A 66 8.45 -28.30 -15.59
N PRO A 67 7.89 -28.55 -14.39
CA PRO A 67 8.54 -28.19 -13.15
C PRO A 67 9.63 -29.22 -12.85
N GLY A 68 10.88 -28.92 -13.17
CA GLY A 68 12.01 -29.71 -12.67
C GLY A 68 13.29 -29.59 -13.47
N GLU A 69 14.25 -28.85 -12.93
CA GLU A 69 15.65 -29.25 -12.66
C GLU A 69 16.52 -28.00 -12.56
N GLY A 70 16.81 -27.58 -11.33
CA GLY A 70 17.68 -26.43 -11.12
C GLY A 70 17.60 -25.77 -9.74
N ALA A 71 17.44 -26.54 -8.67
CA ALA A 71 17.75 -26.07 -7.32
C ALA A 71 18.76 -27.05 -6.74
N ALA A 72 20.03 -26.81 -7.06
CA ALA A 72 21.14 -27.43 -6.37
C ALA A 72 21.05 -27.05 -4.89
N GLU A 73 20.84 -28.09 -4.10
CA GLU A 73 21.06 -28.25 -2.68
C GLU A 73 22.35 -27.53 -2.23
N THR A 74 22.22 -26.29 -1.74
CA THR A 74 23.25 -25.68 -0.88
C THR A 74 22.87 -25.98 0.55
N ASP A 75 23.46 -27.06 1.03
CA ASP A 75 23.59 -27.47 2.43
C ASP A 75 24.23 -26.31 3.21
N ASP A 76 23.43 -25.64 4.05
CA ASP A 76 23.81 -24.51 4.89
C ASP A 76 24.15 -25.03 6.30
N PRO A 77 25.44 -25.07 6.71
CA PRO A 77 25.78 -25.43 8.07
C PRO A 77 25.54 -24.23 9.00
N ALA A 78 24.57 -24.43 9.88
CA ALA A 78 24.22 -23.60 11.03
C ALA A 78 25.39 -22.81 11.67
N PRO A 79 25.24 -21.50 11.94
CA PRO A 79 26.24 -20.75 12.69
C PRO A 79 26.21 -21.18 14.16
N ALA A 80 27.35 -21.74 14.62
CA ALA A 80 27.62 -21.99 16.02
C ALA A 80 27.57 -20.68 16.83
N ALA A 81 26.88 -20.75 17.97
CA ALA A 81 26.79 -19.69 18.95
C ALA A 81 28.18 -19.22 19.44
N PRO A 82 28.38 -17.92 19.71
CA PRO A 82 29.59 -17.46 20.37
C PRO A 82 29.59 -17.89 21.84
N ASP A 83 30.59 -18.69 22.19
CA ASP A 83 30.98 -19.02 23.55
C ASP A 83 31.33 -17.73 24.30
N ARG A 84 30.53 -17.42 25.32
CA ARG A 84 30.77 -16.34 26.28
C ARG A 84 31.44 -16.93 27.52
N THR A 85 32.74 -16.70 27.62
CA THR A 85 33.45 -16.60 28.91
C THR A 85 34.17 -15.25 28.88
N ASP A 86 33.57 -14.17 29.36
CA ASP A 86 33.56 -13.77 30.77
C ASP A 86 34.96 -13.81 31.40
N GLY A 87 35.69 -12.71 31.18
CA GLY A 87 37.02 -12.43 31.71
C GLY A 87 37.09 -10.96 32.10
N ALA A 88 36.51 -10.67 33.24
CA ALA A 88 36.45 -9.36 33.89
C ALA A 88 37.86 -8.74 34.08
N GLY A 89 38.13 -7.63 33.41
CA GLY A 89 38.63 -6.44 34.09
C GLY A 89 37.42 -5.53 34.33
N PRO A 90 37.35 -4.77 35.44
CA PRO A 90 38.32 -3.69 35.65
C PRO A 90 38.66 -3.40 37.13
N ASP A 91 39.46 -2.33 37.28
CA ASP A 91 39.57 -1.43 38.42
C ASP A 91 40.46 -1.82 39.60
N SER A 92 41.69 -1.31 39.52
CA SER A 92 42.13 -0.17 40.33
C SER A 92 41.29 0.13 41.58
N GLU A 93 41.83 -0.23 42.74
CA GLU A 93 41.50 0.42 44.00
C GLU A 93 42.79 1.01 44.61
N PRO A 94 42.79 2.30 44.99
CA PRO A 94 43.92 2.96 45.63
C PRO A 94 43.83 2.88 47.16
N ALA A 95 44.99 3.07 47.79
CA ALA A 95 45.21 3.53 49.17
C ALA A 95 44.90 2.56 50.33
N ASP A 96 45.98 2.00 50.90
CA ASP A 96 46.39 2.29 52.28
C ASP A 96 47.77 1.68 52.53
N VAL A 97 48.82 2.49 52.40
CA VAL A 97 50.14 2.16 52.96
C VAL A 97 50.48 3.25 53.95
N ASP A 98 50.30 2.86 55.20
CA ASP A 98 50.60 3.57 56.43
C ASP A 98 52.04 4.12 56.42
N GLU A 99 52.12 5.36 56.89
CA GLU A 99 53.26 6.26 56.89
C GLU A 99 53.90 6.21 58.28
N SER A 100 55.10 5.64 58.43
CA SER A 100 56.07 6.19 59.39
C SER A 100 57.52 5.72 59.19
N PRO A 101 58.51 6.58 59.50
CA PRO A 101 59.81 6.61 58.84
C PRO A 101 60.95 6.05 59.70
N PRO A 102 62.02 5.50 59.11
CA PRO A 102 63.34 5.56 59.70
C PRO A 102 64.05 6.84 59.23
N ALA A 103 64.33 7.69 60.21
CA ALA A 103 65.14 8.88 60.09
C ALA A 103 66.58 8.59 59.60
N ALA A 104 67.15 9.63 59.00
CA ALA A 104 68.58 9.97 58.97
C ALA A 104 69.49 9.21 58.00
N ALA A 105 69.72 9.82 56.82
CA ALA A 105 71.02 10.31 56.35
C ALA A 105 70.81 10.82 54.90
N GLU A 106 70.57 12.11 54.68
CA GLU A 106 71.59 13.13 54.39
C GLU A 106 72.57 12.69 53.26
N SER A 107 72.39 13.31 52.09
CA SER A 107 73.06 13.20 50.78
C SER A 107 74.62 13.27 50.78
N PRO A 108 75.36 13.07 49.65
CA PRO A 108 74.91 12.87 48.25
C PRO A 108 75.67 11.78 47.44
N PRO A 109 75.02 11.08 46.48
CA PRO A 109 75.72 10.44 45.36
C PRO A 109 76.21 11.47 44.31
N ASP A 110 75.67 12.69 44.36
CA ASP A 110 75.98 13.78 43.42
C ASP A 110 77.42 14.29 43.53
N ASP A 111 78.09 14.17 44.68
CA ASP A 111 79.47 14.68 44.84
C ASP A 111 80.51 13.72 44.24
N VAL A 112 80.22 12.41 44.19
CA VAL A 112 81.09 11.43 43.52
C VAL A 112 80.86 11.43 42.02
N LEU A 113 79.60 11.59 41.58
CA LEU A 113 79.26 11.76 40.17
C LEU A 113 79.73 13.10 39.62
N ALA A 114 79.53 14.22 40.34
CA ALA A 114 80.06 15.52 39.96
C ALA A 114 81.60 15.50 39.93
N ARG A 115 82.27 14.82 40.87
CA ARG A 115 83.73 14.68 40.86
C ARG A 115 84.25 13.73 39.78
N PHE A 116 83.45 12.75 39.33
CA PHE A 116 83.77 11.91 38.17
C PHE A 116 83.53 12.66 36.86
N VAL A 117 82.44 13.41 36.75
CA VAL A 117 82.14 14.27 35.59
C VAL A 117 83.19 15.37 35.46
N ASP A 118 83.54 16.06 36.55
CA ASP A 118 84.60 17.08 36.59
C ASP A 118 85.98 16.47 36.29
N ALA A 119 86.25 15.22 36.69
CA ALA A 119 87.47 14.49 36.34
C ALA A 119 87.52 13.93 34.89
N VAL A 120 86.35 13.73 34.28
CA VAL A 120 86.18 13.34 32.86
C VAL A 120 86.27 14.56 31.95
N ASP A 121 85.73 15.70 32.38
CA ASP A 121 85.81 16.98 31.64
C ASP A 121 87.21 17.63 31.74
N SER A 122 87.90 17.47 32.86
CA SER A 122 89.25 18.05 33.08
C SER A 122 90.41 17.17 32.57
N ARG A 123 90.13 16.01 31.97
CA ARG A 123 91.14 15.16 31.32
C ARG A 123 90.90 15.09 29.82
N ASP A 124 91.96 15.36 29.06
CA ASP A 124 92.11 14.93 27.67
C ASP A 124 92.06 13.39 27.60
N LEU A 125 90.86 12.84 27.68
CA LEU A 125 90.64 11.41 27.46
C LEU A 125 91.07 11.09 26.03
N THR A 126 91.92 10.09 25.88
CA THR A 126 92.28 9.60 24.55
C THR A 126 91.08 8.87 23.94
N GLU A 127 90.97 8.84 22.61
CA GLU A 127 89.86 8.16 21.93
C GLU A 127 89.75 6.68 22.34
N THR A 128 90.88 6.05 22.63
CA THR A 128 90.97 4.66 23.13
C THR A 128 90.38 4.48 24.54
N GLU A 129 90.54 5.48 25.41
CA GLU A 129 89.94 5.46 26.75
C GLU A 129 88.44 5.71 26.69
N ARG A 130 88.00 6.59 25.78
CA ARG A 130 86.56 6.78 25.48
C ARG A 130 85.94 5.48 24.94
N ASP A 131 86.62 4.79 24.03
CA ASP A 131 86.16 3.53 23.46
C ASP A 131 86.07 2.42 24.53
N ARG A 132 87.06 2.33 25.42
CA ARG A 132 87.03 1.41 26.57
C ARG A 132 85.89 1.72 27.53
N LEU A 133 85.65 3.00 27.82
CA LEU A 133 84.54 3.41 28.69
C LEU A 133 83.20 3.05 28.01
N ARG A 134 83.09 3.26 26.70
CA ARG A 134 81.91 2.93 25.89
C ARG A 134 81.63 1.42 25.89
N SER A 135 82.66 0.59 25.69
CA SER A 135 82.54 -0.87 25.74
C SER A 135 82.27 -1.40 27.17
N ALA A 136 82.94 -0.85 28.19
CA ALA A 136 82.75 -1.24 29.61
C ALA A 136 81.36 -0.85 30.15
N LEU A 137 80.78 0.25 29.67
CA LEU A 137 79.41 0.67 29.97
C LEU A 137 78.36 -0.09 29.14
N GLY A 138 78.77 -1.04 28.29
CA GLY A 138 77.86 -1.82 27.44
C GLY A 138 77.24 -1.01 26.30
N LEU A 139 77.75 0.19 26.02
CA LEU A 139 77.30 1.11 24.98
C LEU A 139 77.76 0.71 23.56
N GLU A 140 78.24 -0.53 23.38
CA GLU A 140 78.33 -1.19 22.07
C GLU A 140 77.09 -2.07 21.79
N THR A 141 76.40 -2.54 22.83
CA THR A 141 75.11 -3.26 22.73
C THR A 141 73.91 -2.32 22.65
N THR A 142 74.13 -1.03 22.90
CA THR A 142 73.17 0.06 22.63
C THR A 142 72.66 0.02 21.22
N THR A 143 73.39 -0.49 20.23
CA THR A 143 72.83 -0.63 18.88
C THR A 143 71.63 -1.58 18.86
N SER A 144 71.65 -2.68 19.61
CA SER A 144 70.49 -3.59 19.73
C SER A 144 69.37 -2.98 20.56
N THR A 145 69.71 -2.22 21.61
CA THR A 145 68.72 -1.52 22.45
C THR A 145 68.08 -0.36 21.71
N GLU A 146 68.84 0.43 20.95
CA GLU A 146 68.40 1.50 20.07
C GLU A 146 67.54 0.96 18.93
N VAL A 147 67.89 -0.18 18.34
CA VAL A 147 67.02 -0.84 17.34
C VAL A 147 65.70 -1.26 17.98
N ARG A 148 65.71 -1.79 19.21
CA ARG A 148 64.49 -2.14 19.95
C ARG A 148 63.66 -0.91 20.31
N VAL A 149 64.29 0.16 20.76
CA VAL A 149 63.64 1.44 21.07
C VAL A 149 63.05 2.04 19.80
N ARG A 150 63.78 2.04 18.68
CA ARG A 150 63.28 2.51 17.39
C ARG A 150 62.12 1.67 16.87
N HIS A 151 62.15 0.35 17.08
CA HIS A 151 61.05 -0.53 16.71
C HIS A 151 59.82 -0.31 17.59
N LEU A 152 60.00 -0.14 18.90
CA LEU A 152 58.91 0.23 19.81
C LEU A 152 58.33 1.61 19.48
N GLN A 153 59.18 2.58 19.11
CA GLN A 153 58.77 3.90 18.66
C GLN A 153 58.00 3.84 17.34
N SER A 154 58.43 2.99 16.40
CA SER A 154 57.70 2.74 15.14
C SER A 154 56.35 2.09 15.41
N ASN A 155 56.30 1.05 16.23
CA ASN A 155 55.05 0.36 16.58
C ASN A 155 54.10 1.29 17.37
N LEU A 156 54.64 2.20 18.18
CA LEU A 156 53.84 3.22 18.87
C LEU A 156 53.27 4.24 17.88
N ALA A 157 54.06 4.70 16.91
CA ALA A 157 53.59 5.59 15.85
C ALA A 157 52.52 4.92 14.99
N ASP A 158 52.67 3.62 14.69
CA ASP A 158 51.65 2.85 13.96
C ASP A 158 50.37 2.68 14.79
N LEU A 159 50.49 2.48 16.11
CA LEU A 159 49.34 2.40 17.01
C LEU A 159 48.61 3.74 17.13
N GLU A 160 49.35 4.86 17.25
CA GLU A 160 48.80 6.21 17.29
C GLU A 160 48.03 6.50 16.00
N ALA A 161 48.60 6.18 14.84
CA ALA A 161 47.91 6.29 13.56
C ALA A 161 46.64 5.43 13.49
N TYR A 162 46.64 4.24 14.11
CA TYR A 162 45.47 3.37 14.18
C TYR A 162 44.40 3.90 15.13
N VAL A 163 44.80 4.49 16.24
CA VAL A 163 43.90 5.15 17.20
C VAL A 163 43.27 6.39 16.56
N ASP A 164 44.04 7.24 15.90
CA ASP A 164 43.53 8.39 15.15
C ASP A 164 42.55 7.96 14.05
N ALA A 165 42.85 6.87 13.34
CA ALA A 165 41.93 6.31 12.36
C ALA A 165 40.65 5.73 13.00
N MET A 166 40.74 5.16 14.21
CA MET A 166 39.59 4.69 14.97
C MET A 166 38.74 5.85 15.51
N GLU A 167 39.35 6.92 16.00
CA GLU A 167 38.66 8.13 16.44
C GLU A 167 37.95 8.80 15.26
N ALA A 168 38.65 9.01 14.15
CA ALA A 168 38.04 9.54 12.92
C ALA A 168 36.89 8.65 12.42
N PHE A 169 37.03 7.33 12.50
CA PHE A 169 35.95 6.39 12.14
C PHE A 169 34.75 6.50 13.09
N ILE A 170 34.99 6.62 14.40
CA ILE A 170 33.94 6.77 15.42
C ILE A 170 33.24 8.13 15.29
N ASP A 171 33.95 9.20 14.95
CA ASP A 171 33.38 10.53 14.73
C ASP A 171 32.52 10.57 13.45
N GLU A 172 32.97 9.94 12.36
CA GLU A 172 32.26 9.91 11.08
C GLU A 172 31.04 8.98 11.09
N ARG A 173 31.15 7.79 11.70
CA ARG A 173 30.07 6.78 11.70
C ARG A 173 29.24 6.77 12.98
N GLY A 174 29.65 7.54 13.99
CA GLY A 174 29.16 7.40 15.36
C GLY A 174 29.72 6.14 16.03
N THR A 175 29.55 6.05 17.34
CA THR A 175 29.84 4.79 18.05
C THR A 175 28.89 3.69 17.56
N ALA A 176 29.29 2.42 17.72
CA ALA A 176 28.43 1.28 17.39
C ALA A 176 27.01 1.37 17.99
N ARG A 177 26.90 2.02 19.17
CA ARG A 177 25.62 2.33 19.82
C ARG A 177 24.74 3.25 18.98
N THR A 178 25.28 4.35 18.45
CA THR A 178 24.54 5.27 17.58
C THR A 178 24.01 4.59 16.32
N LEU A 179 24.78 3.66 15.74
CA LEU A 179 24.31 2.87 14.59
C LEU A 179 23.17 1.92 14.98
N LEU A 180 23.26 1.27 16.14
CA LEU A 180 22.20 0.44 16.70
C LEU A 180 20.94 1.26 16.96
N ASP A 181 21.04 2.41 17.64
CA ASP A 181 19.92 3.31 17.92
C ASP A 181 19.23 3.76 16.62
N ARG A 182 20.02 4.08 15.58
CA ARG A 182 19.48 4.42 14.26
C ARG A 182 18.76 3.24 13.61
N HIS A 183 19.32 2.03 13.71
CA HIS A 183 18.70 0.84 13.17
C HIS A 183 17.41 0.48 13.92
N GLU A 184 17.39 0.61 15.25
CA GLU A 184 16.20 0.46 16.07
C GLU A 184 15.12 1.46 15.67
N GLY A 185 15.48 2.74 15.50
CA GLY A 185 14.55 3.76 14.99
C GLY A 185 13.97 3.40 13.61
N ARG A 186 14.80 2.94 12.68
CA ARG A 186 14.33 2.48 11.36
C ARG A 186 13.40 1.28 11.45
N VAL A 187 13.65 0.35 12.37
CA VAL A 187 12.79 -0.82 12.59
C VAL A 187 11.46 -0.39 13.20
N GLU A 188 11.47 0.55 14.14
CA GLU A 188 10.26 1.15 14.71
C GLU A 188 9.41 1.84 13.63
N ASP A 189 10.03 2.64 12.77
CA ASP A 189 9.35 3.30 11.64
C ASP A 189 8.74 2.28 10.67
N LEU A 190 9.46 1.19 10.40
CA LEU A 190 9.00 0.13 9.51
C LEU A 190 7.83 -0.64 10.12
N ARG A 191 7.86 -0.91 11.43
CA ARG A 191 6.73 -1.49 12.17
C ARG A 191 5.52 -0.58 12.11
N SER A 192 5.67 0.70 12.41
CA SER A 192 4.58 1.67 12.30
C SER A 192 3.99 1.74 10.88
N THR A 193 4.83 1.61 9.87
CA THR A 193 4.37 1.58 8.47
C THR A 193 3.60 0.30 8.14
N LEU A 194 4.07 -0.86 8.64
CA LEU A 194 3.36 -2.12 8.52
C LEU A 194 2.01 -2.08 9.23
N ASP A 195 1.95 -1.57 10.46
CA ASP A 195 0.70 -1.44 11.21
C ASP A 195 -0.33 -0.61 10.42
N ARG A 196 0.11 0.51 9.83
CA ARG A 196 -0.75 1.35 8.98
C ARG A 196 -1.22 0.62 7.71
N HIS A 197 -0.34 -0.20 7.11
CA HIS A 197 -0.70 -1.01 5.95
C HIS A 197 -1.71 -2.10 6.33
N ASP A 198 -1.55 -2.75 7.49
CA ASP A 198 -2.47 -3.75 7.99
C ASP A 198 -3.84 -3.15 8.30
N GLU A 199 -3.88 -1.96 8.90
CA GLU A 199 -5.11 -1.17 9.06
C GLU A 199 -5.77 -0.86 7.71
N GLY A 200 -4.99 -0.38 6.74
CA GLY A 200 -5.49 -0.10 5.38
C GLY A 200 -6.01 -1.35 4.66
N LEU A 201 -5.36 -2.50 4.84
CA LEU A 201 -5.82 -3.78 4.28
C LEU A 201 -7.11 -4.26 4.96
N ALA A 202 -7.25 -4.06 6.27
CA ALA A 202 -8.48 -4.39 6.99
C ALA A 202 -9.67 -3.51 6.53
N GLU A 203 -9.42 -2.22 6.30
CA GLU A 203 -10.42 -1.30 5.75
C GLU A 203 -10.80 -1.69 4.32
N LEU A 204 -9.82 -1.94 3.45
CA LEU A 204 -10.07 -2.40 2.08
C LEU A 204 -10.87 -3.69 2.06
N ARG A 205 -10.53 -4.68 2.89
CA ARG A 205 -11.26 -5.94 3.00
C ARG A 205 -12.71 -5.72 3.43
N THR A 206 -12.94 -4.80 4.37
CA THR A 206 -14.30 -4.43 4.79
C THR A 206 -15.06 -3.76 3.64
N GLY A 207 -14.41 -2.86 2.91
CA GLY A 207 -14.98 -2.23 1.71
C GLY A 207 -15.33 -3.23 0.62
N PHE A 208 -14.50 -4.24 0.37
CA PHE A 208 -14.81 -5.31 -0.58
C PHE A 208 -16.05 -6.10 -0.18
N VAL A 209 -16.20 -6.45 1.10
CA VAL A 209 -17.39 -7.17 1.60
C VAL A 209 -18.65 -6.31 1.51
N ASP A 210 -18.57 -4.99 1.72
CA ASP A 210 -19.69 -4.07 1.49
C ASP A 210 -20.06 -4.00 0.00
N HIS A 211 -19.07 -3.85 -0.87
CA HIS A 211 -19.28 -3.81 -2.31
C HIS A 211 -19.90 -5.11 -2.84
N GLU A 212 -19.46 -6.28 -2.37
CA GLU A 212 -20.03 -7.57 -2.75
C GLU A 212 -21.51 -7.67 -2.36
N GLN A 213 -21.88 -7.28 -1.14
CA GLN A 213 -23.27 -7.22 -0.70
C GLN A 213 -24.13 -6.23 -1.53
N ARG A 214 -23.55 -5.08 -1.90
CA ARG A 214 -24.23 -4.10 -2.76
C ARG A 214 -24.43 -4.64 -4.17
N ILE A 215 -23.47 -5.38 -4.70
CA ILE A 215 -23.59 -6.05 -6.01
C ILE A 215 -24.69 -7.11 -5.95
N GLU A 216 -24.69 -7.98 -4.93
CA GLU A 216 -25.73 -9.01 -4.75
C GLU A 216 -27.14 -8.41 -4.62
N THR A 217 -27.26 -7.30 -3.88
CA THR A 217 -28.52 -6.55 -3.76
C THR A 217 -28.94 -5.96 -5.10
N THR A 218 -28.00 -5.43 -5.88
CA THR A 218 -28.28 -4.85 -7.19
C THR A 218 -28.70 -5.93 -8.19
N ASP A 219 -28.01 -7.06 -8.20
CA ASP A 219 -28.32 -8.24 -9.03
C ASP A 219 -29.75 -8.75 -8.73
N SER A 220 -30.08 -8.91 -7.45
CA SER A 220 -31.44 -9.28 -7.01
C SER A 220 -32.50 -8.30 -7.49
N ARG A 221 -32.19 -6.98 -7.49
CA ARG A 221 -33.11 -5.95 -7.98
C ARG A 221 -33.26 -5.98 -9.50
N VAL A 222 -32.18 -6.26 -10.23
CA VAL A 222 -32.22 -6.42 -11.69
C VAL A 222 -33.07 -7.63 -12.04
N GLY A 223 -32.86 -8.78 -11.40
CA GLY A 223 -33.70 -9.97 -11.62
C GLY A 223 -35.18 -9.72 -11.34
N ALA A 224 -35.51 -8.98 -10.28
CA ALA A 224 -36.89 -8.60 -9.99
C ALA A 224 -37.49 -7.62 -11.02
N VAL A 225 -36.67 -6.79 -11.66
CA VAL A 225 -37.13 -5.92 -12.77
C VAL A 225 -37.35 -6.74 -14.02
N GLU A 226 -36.47 -7.68 -14.34
CA GLU A 226 -36.62 -8.59 -15.49
C GLU A 226 -37.90 -9.41 -15.38
N GLU A 227 -38.19 -10.02 -14.22
CA GLU A 227 -39.44 -10.76 -13.99
C GLU A 227 -40.69 -9.88 -14.20
N ARG A 228 -40.64 -8.62 -13.76
CA ARG A 228 -41.73 -7.67 -13.97
C ARG A 228 -41.88 -7.26 -15.44
N VAL A 229 -40.79 -7.19 -16.19
CA VAL A 229 -40.84 -6.94 -17.63
C VAL A 229 -41.49 -8.12 -18.33
N ASP A 230 -41.09 -9.35 -18.01
CA ASP A 230 -41.71 -10.57 -18.56
C ASP A 230 -43.22 -10.63 -18.26
N GLU A 231 -43.63 -10.26 -17.04
CA GLU A 231 -45.05 -10.18 -16.67
C GLU A 231 -45.80 -9.11 -17.50
N LEU A 232 -45.22 -7.94 -17.69
CA LEU A 232 -45.81 -6.86 -18.50
C LEU A 232 -45.91 -7.24 -19.98
N GLU A 233 -44.92 -7.96 -20.52
CA GLU A 233 -44.97 -8.49 -21.88
C GLU A 233 -46.12 -9.50 -22.04
N ALA A 234 -46.27 -10.41 -21.08
CA ALA A 234 -47.39 -11.36 -21.08
C ALA A 234 -48.75 -10.68 -20.95
N ASP A 235 -48.86 -9.62 -20.13
CA ASP A 235 -50.08 -8.81 -20.04
C ASP A 235 -50.38 -8.06 -21.33
N ARG A 236 -49.35 -7.53 -21.99
CA ARG A 236 -49.47 -6.86 -23.28
C ARG A 236 -49.96 -7.83 -24.36
N ASP A 237 -49.44 -9.05 -24.41
CA ASP A 237 -49.91 -10.08 -25.36
C ASP A 237 -51.39 -10.46 -25.12
N ARG A 238 -51.81 -10.53 -23.84
CA ARG A 238 -53.22 -10.77 -23.49
C ARG A 238 -54.11 -9.62 -23.93
N LEU A 239 -53.66 -8.37 -23.76
CA LEU A 239 -54.38 -7.20 -24.22
C LEU A 239 -54.50 -7.17 -25.74
N ASP A 240 -53.43 -7.47 -26.46
CA ASP A 240 -53.44 -7.53 -27.93
C ASP A 240 -54.46 -8.58 -28.42
N ALA A 241 -54.50 -9.77 -27.80
CA ALA A 241 -55.50 -10.79 -28.10
C ALA A 241 -56.94 -10.37 -27.74
N CYS A 242 -57.12 -9.62 -26.65
CA CYS A 242 -58.41 -9.07 -26.25
C CYS A 242 -58.91 -8.05 -27.28
N VAL A 243 -58.02 -7.17 -27.77
CA VAL A 243 -58.34 -6.18 -28.81
C VAL A 243 -58.78 -6.89 -30.08
N GLU A 244 -58.04 -7.90 -30.55
CA GLU A 244 -58.43 -8.69 -31.74
C GLU A 244 -59.82 -9.35 -31.55
N SER A 245 -60.09 -9.89 -30.36
CA SER A 245 -61.41 -10.47 -30.06
C SER A 245 -62.54 -9.43 -30.08
N ILE A 246 -62.27 -8.19 -29.63
CA ILE A 246 -63.26 -7.10 -29.66
C ILE A 246 -63.50 -6.66 -31.10
N GLU A 247 -62.46 -6.52 -31.91
CA GLU A 247 -62.57 -6.17 -33.32
C GLU A 247 -63.44 -7.18 -34.08
N LEU A 248 -63.26 -8.48 -33.82
CA LEU A 248 -64.09 -9.53 -34.40
C LEU A 248 -65.55 -9.45 -33.93
N LEU A 249 -65.79 -9.13 -32.65
CA LEU A 249 -67.14 -8.95 -32.12
C LEU A 249 -67.84 -7.74 -32.76
N VAL A 250 -67.11 -6.65 -32.99
CA VAL A 250 -67.62 -5.47 -33.69
C VAL A 250 -68.02 -5.83 -35.12
N GLN A 251 -67.16 -6.54 -35.86
CA GLN A 251 -67.49 -7.01 -37.20
C GLN A 251 -68.74 -7.90 -37.22
N TYR A 252 -68.86 -8.82 -36.25
CA TYR A 252 -70.04 -9.65 -36.11
C TYR A 252 -71.31 -8.84 -35.83
N ALA A 253 -71.22 -7.81 -34.99
CA ALA A 253 -72.34 -6.92 -34.68
C ALA A 253 -72.76 -6.10 -35.92
N GLU A 254 -71.81 -5.64 -36.73
CA GLU A 254 -72.08 -4.95 -37.99
C GLU A 254 -72.81 -5.87 -39.00
N GLU A 255 -72.35 -7.12 -39.16
CA GLU A 255 -73.03 -8.11 -40.00
C GLU A 255 -74.44 -8.42 -39.49
N PHE A 256 -74.59 -8.58 -38.17
CA PHE A 256 -75.90 -8.80 -37.56
C PHE A 256 -76.85 -7.60 -37.79
N GLY A 257 -76.33 -6.37 -37.73
CA GLY A 257 -77.05 -5.16 -38.07
C GLY A 257 -77.57 -5.19 -39.52
N ALA A 258 -76.70 -5.48 -40.49
CA ALA A 258 -77.10 -5.60 -41.89
C ALA A 258 -78.18 -6.67 -42.12
N ARG A 259 -78.09 -7.80 -41.40
CA ARG A 259 -79.12 -8.86 -41.46
C ARG A 259 -80.46 -8.43 -40.86
N LEU A 260 -80.45 -7.60 -39.82
CA LEU A 260 -81.69 -7.03 -39.28
C LEU A 260 -82.34 -6.08 -40.28
N ASP A 261 -81.55 -5.23 -40.94
CA ASP A 261 -82.04 -4.33 -41.99
C ASP A 261 -82.69 -5.13 -43.15
N ASP A 262 -82.07 -6.24 -43.57
CA ASP A 262 -82.64 -7.15 -44.59
C ASP A 262 -83.99 -7.76 -44.15
N VAL A 263 -84.12 -8.11 -42.86
CA VAL A 263 -85.36 -8.65 -42.29
C VAL A 263 -86.46 -7.59 -42.23
N GLU A 264 -86.11 -6.36 -41.87
CA GLU A 264 -87.04 -5.23 -41.88
C GLU A 264 -87.54 -4.94 -43.29
N GLU A 265 -86.64 -4.90 -44.29
CA GLU A 265 -87.03 -4.71 -45.69
C GLU A 265 -87.93 -5.86 -46.20
N TRP A 266 -87.61 -7.10 -45.81
CA TRP A 266 -88.46 -8.25 -46.11
C TRP A 266 -89.84 -8.12 -45.48
N GLN A 267 -89.93 -7.69 -44.21
CA GLN A 267 -91.19 -7.47 -43.53
C GLN A 267 -92.02 -6.41 -44.25
N ASP A 268 -91.44 -5.25 -44.58
CA ASP A 268 -92.09 -4.18 -45.35
C ASP A 268 -92.62 -4.69 -46.70
N ARG A 269 -91.86 -5.57 -47.35
CA ARG A 269 -92.26 -6.20 -48.62
C ARG A 269 -93.45 -7.13 -48.43
N VAL A 270 -93.45 -7.93 -47.37
CA VAL A 270 -94.55 -8.83 -47.02
C VAL A 270 -95.80 -8.03 -46.69
N GLU A 271 -95.70 -7.01 -45.83
CA GLU A 271 -96.82 -6.13 -45.47
C GLU A 271 -97.43 -5.46 -46.70
N ARG A 272 -96.58 -4.97 -47.61
CA ARG A 272 -97.03 -4.40 -48.89
C ARG A 272 -97.74 -5.42 -49.77
N ALA A 273 -97.19 -6.64 -49.90
CA ALA A 273 -97.82 -7.70 -50.69
C ALA A 273 -99.20 -8.09 -50.13
N PHE A 274 -99.34 -8.16 -48.80
CA PHE A 274 -100.63 -8.42 -48.16
C PHE A 274 -101.62 -7.27 -48.35
N ALA A 275 -101.17 -6.02 -48.37
CA ALA A 275 -102.03 -4.87 -48.66
C ALA A 275 -102.48 -4.83 -50.14
N GLU A 276 -101.66 -5.36 -51.06
CA GLU A 276 -101.96 -5.38 -52.50
C GLU A 276 -102.88 -6.54 -52.91
N VAL A 277 -102.93 -7.64 -52.16
CA VAL A 277 -103.89 -8.73 -52.41
C VAL A 277 -105.32 -8.16 -52.27
N PRO A 278 -106.07 -8.01 -53.38
CA PRO A 278 -107.41 -7.44 -53.31
C PRO A 278 -108.25 -8.38 -52.44
N GLY A 279 -108.82 -7.82 -51.36
CA GLY A 279 -109.72 -8.57 -50.48
C GLY A 279 -110.77 -9.26 -51.34
N PRO A 280 -111.10 -10.54 -51.09
CA PRO A 280 -112.01 -11.30 -51.92
C PRO A 280 -113.27 -10.47 -52.09
N GLU A 281 -113.49 -10.00 -53.32
CA GLU A 281 -114.65 -9.18 -53.64
C GLU A 281 -115.86 -9.95 -53.15
N SER A 282 -116.63 -9.31 -52.27
CA SER A 282 -117.92 -9.82 -51.83
C SER A 282 -118.80 -9.94 -53.07
N SER A 283 -118.72 -11.08 -53.78
CA SER A 283 -119.69 -11.49 -54.79
C SER A 283 -120.99 -11.73 -54.06
N SER A 284 -121.83 -10.68 -54.04
CA SER A 284 -123.25 -10.79 -53.76
C SER A 284 -124.01 -11.22 -54.99
#